data_AF-A0A2V9B8U7-F1
#
_entry.id   AF-A0A2V9B8U7-F1
#
_cell.length_a   1.000
_cell.length_b   1.000
_cell.length_c   1.000
_cell.angle_alpha   90.00
_cell.angle_beta   90.00
_cell.angle_gamma   90.00
#
_symmetry.space_group_name_H-M   'P 1'
#
loop_
_entity.id
_entity.type
_entity.pdbx_description
1 polymer ?
#
loop_
_entity_poly.entity_id
_entity_poly.type
_entity_poly.pdbx_seq_one_letter_code
_entity_poly.pdbx_strand_id
1 'polypeptide(L)'
;MALGLFLTCWLLPHPRRLSPRVVLDVHTMIFGVIFTLMGAQILATGAFAKVFSYAERFDRNTVSLKRLLKRVTFESGLLLGGVLFLLGVAGCAYITWQWAASGFGPLHQVREVLFWSMWLFLGVQIIFSSFFLSMLGISRGTYIGDYDLAPRDRKAADK
;
A
#
# COMPACT_ATOMS: atom_id res chain seq x y z
N MET A 1 3.32 2.86 10.91
CA MET A 1 3.82 3.24 9.57
C MET A 1 4.66 4.52 9.62
N ALA A 2 4.09 5.71 9.87
CA ALA A 2 4.83 6.99 9.82
C ALA A 2 6.09 7.04 10.73
N LEU A 3 5.99 6.46 11.93
CA LEU A 3 7.10 6.37 12.88
C LEU A 3 8.26 5.50 12.35
N GLY A 4 7.97 4.41 11.66
CA GLY A 4 8.98 3.54 11.05
C GLY A 4 9.59 4.13 9.77
N LEU A 5 8.78 4.84 8.97
CA LEU A 5 9.22 5.61 7.80
C LEU A 5 10.17 6.75 8.21
N PHE A 6 9.81 7.45 9.29
CA PHE A 6 10.67 8.46 9.90
C PHE A 6 11.98 7.83 10.38
N LEU A 7 11.91 6.69 11.08
CA LEU A 7 13.09 6.02 11.63
C LEU A 7 14.04 5.52 10.53
N THR A 8 13.51 4.98 9.41
CA THR A 8 14.32 4.55 8.26
C THR A 8 14.92 5.71 7.48
N CYS A 9 14.13 6.77 7.23
CA CYS A 9 14.63 7.99 6.58
C CYS A 9 15.69 8.71 7.45
N TRP A 10 15.54 8.65 8.77
CA TRP A 10 16.45 9.26 9.74
C TRP A 10 17.76 8.49 9.91
N LEU A 11 17.75 7.16 9.73
CA LEU A 11 18.92 6.30 9.91
C LEU A 11 19.73 6.08 8.62
N LEU A 12 19.19 6.50 7.48
CA LEU A 12 19.80 6.49 6.16
C LEU A 12 21.13 7.29 6.06
N PRO A 13 21.24 8.51 6.62
CA PRO A 13 22.39 9.36 6.34
C PRO A 13 23.68 8.91 7.02
N HIS A 14 23.63 8.35 8.25
CA HIS A 14 24.83 8.00 9.04
C HIS A 14 24.48 7.00 10.16
N PRO A 15 25.39 6.06 10.54
CA PRO A 15 25.26 5.26 11.76
C PRO A 15 25.20 6.17 12.99
N ARG A 16 24.02 6.34 13.58
CA ARG A 16 23.84 7.20 14.75
C ARG A 16 24.22 6.42 16.00
N ARG A 17 25.39 6.73 16.55
CA ARG A 17 25.77 6.32 17.91
C ARG A 17 24.95 7.14 18.89
N LEU A 18 23.87 6.59 19.42
CA LEU A 18 23.03 7.26 20.42
C LEU A 18 23.70 7.31 21.80
N SER A 19 24.68 6.44 22.06
CA SER A 19 25.40 6.31 23.33
C SER A 19 26.77 5.64 23.09
N PRO A 20 27.79 5.80 23.96
CA PRO A 20 29.12 5.17 23.79
C PRO A 20 29.08 3.64 23.63
N ARG A 21 27.97 2.98 24.03
CA ARG A 21 27.80 1.52 24.03
C ARG A 21 26.75 0.98 23.04
N VAL A 22 25.92 1.85 22.43
CA VAL A 22 24.82 1.42 21.56
C VAL A 22 24.97 2.07 20.19
N VAL A 23 25.36 1.27 19.20
CA VAL A 23 25.42 1.66 17.80
C VAL A 23 24.11 1.21 17.14
N LEU A 24 23.27 2.16 16.75
CA LEU A 24 22.12 1.86 15.91
C LEU A 24 22.62 1.61 14.49
N ASP A 25 22.74 0.32 14.17
CA ASP A 25 23.25 -0.16 12.90
C ASP A 25 22.13 -0.83 12.07
N VAL A 26 22.49 -1.64 11.08
CA VAL A 26 21.57 -2.32 10.15
C VAL A 26 20.45 -3.09 10.87
N HIS A 27 20.74 -3.74 12.00
CA HIS A 27 19.74 -4.46 12.78
C HIS A 27 18.55 -3.59 13.20
N THR A 28 18.81 -2.35 13.63
CA THR A 28 17.75 -1.42 14.03
C THR A 28 16.99 -0.85 12.83
N MET A 29 17.68 -0.71 11.69
CA MET A 29 17.03 -0.35 10.43
C MET A 29 16.05 -1.42 9.96
N ILE A 30 16.43 -2.71 10.07
CA ILE A 30 15.56 -3.84 9.74
C ILE A 30 14.28 -3.78 10.57
N PHE A 31 14.37 -3.51 11.88
CA PHE A 31 13.19 -3.30 12.71
C PHE A 31 12.32 -2.13 12.23
N GLY A 32 12.94 -1.01 11.84
CA GLY A 32 12.22 0.14 11.27
C GLY A 32 11.48 -0.19 9.98
N VAL A 33 12.14 -0.92 9.06
CA VAL A 33 11.53 -1.40 7.81
C VAL A 33 10.35 -2.32 8.12
N ILE A 34 10.55 -3.36 8.95
CA ILE A 34 9.52 -4.32 9.32
C ILE A 34 8.31 -3.62 9.94
N PHE A 35 8.53 -2.71 10.89
CA PHE A 35 7.44 -1.98 11.54
C PHE A 35 6.67 -1.08 10.57
N THR A 36 7.36 -0.56 9.54
CA THR A 36 6.72 0.23 8.50
C THR A 36 5.86 -0.63 7.59
N LEU A 37 6.41 -1.74 7.09
CA LEU A 37 5.70 -2.69 6.24
C LEU A 37 4.51 -3.30 6.97
N MET A 38 4.69 -3.70 8.23
CA MET A 38 3.62 -4.21 9.08
C MET A 38 2.51 -3.16 9.26
N GLY A 39 2.89 -1.92 9.56
CA GLY A 39 1.92 -0.82 9.68
C GLY A 39 1.15 -0.56 8.39
N ALA A 40 1.82 -0.60 7.24
CA ALA A 40 1.17 -0.48 5.93
C ALA A 40 0.19 -1.65 5.69
N GLN A 41 0.60 -2.89 6.01
CA GLN A 41 -0.23 -4.09 5.89
C GLN A 41 -1.49 -4.00 6.73
N ILE A 42 -1.38 -3.59 8.00
CA ILE A 42 -2.53 -3.43 8.89
C ILE A 42 -3.50 -2.37 8.33
N LEU A 43 -2.99 -1.25 7.83
CA LEU A 43 -3.83 -0.20 7.24
C LEU A 43 -4.54 -0.69 5.97
N ALA A 44 -3.84 -1.42 5.11
CA ALA A 44 -4.42 -2.03 3.91
C ALA A 44 -5.54 -3.03 4.27
N THR A 45 -5.28 -3.95 5.20
CA THR A 45 -6.27 -4.91 5.69
C THR A 45 -7.47 -4.23 6.33
N GLY A 46 -7.26 -3.20 7.16
CA GLY A 46 -8.34 -2.42 7.76
C GLY A 46 -9.19 -1.68 6.72
N ALA A 47 -8.57 -1.18 5.64
CA ALA A 47 -9.28 -0.59 4.52
C ALA A 47 -10.14 -1.62 3.80
N PHE A 48 -9.61 -2.82 3.53
CA PHE A 48 -10.37 -3.91 2.92
C PHE A 48 -11.55 -4.36 3.79
N ALA A 49 -11.33 -4.54 5.09
CA ALA A 49 -12.38 -4.92 6.05
C ALA A 49 -13.51 -3.89 6.07
N LYS A 50 -13.19 -2.59 6.02
CA LYS A 50 -14.18 -1.51 5.92
C LYS A 50 -14.99 -1.58 4.62
N VAL A 51 -14.34 -1.85 3.49
CA VAL A 51 -15.05 -1.97 2.21
C VAL A 51 -15.96 -3.20 2.19
N PHE A 52 -15.51 -4.31 2.78
CA PHE A 52 -16.28 -5.53 2.92
C PHE A 52 -17.50 -5.36 3.83
N SER A 53 -17.32 -4.78 5.02
CA SER A 53 -18.42 -4.47 5.95
C SER A 53 -19.49 -3.56 5.34
N TYR A 54 -19.08 -2.59 4.51
CA TYR A 54 -20.02 -1.79 3.73
C TYR A 54 -20.72 -2.61 2.63
N ALA A 55 -20.04 -3.59 2.03
CA ALA A 55 -20.62 -4.45 0.99
C ALA A 55 -21.79 -5.29 1.54
N GLU A 56 -21.64 -5.81 2.75
CA GLU A 56 -22.68 -6.61 3.42
C GLU A 56 -23.78 -5.77 4.09
N ARG A 57 -23.85 -4.45 3.81
CA ARG A 57 -24.84 -3.51 4.38
C ARG A 57 -24.82 -3.38 5.91
N PHE A 58 -23.76 -3.82 6.60
CA PHE A 58 -23.66 -3.70 8.06
C PHE A 58 -23.61 -2.23 8.53
N ASP A 59 -23.10 -1.32 7.70
CA ASP A 59 -22.99 0.09 8.02
C ASP A 59 -23.35 0.95 6.79
N ARG A 60 -24.61 1.37 6.72
CA ARG A 60 -25.13 2.24 5.64
C ARG A 60 -24.62 3.70 5.74
N ASN A 61 -23.88 4.09 6.78
CA ASN A 61 -23.82 5.51 7.19
C ASN A 61 -22.42 6.10 7.43
N THR A 62 -21.33 5.41 7.09
CA THR A 62 -19.99 5.98 7.26
C THR A 62 -19.58 6.89 6.10
N VAL A 63 -19.84 8.20 6.25
CA VAL A 63 -19.42 9.30 5.32
C VAL A 63 -17.92 9.25 4.97
N SER A 64 -17.09 8.69 5.86
CA SER A 64 -15.65 8.48 5.66
C SER A 64 -15.35 7.48 4.52
N LEU A 65 -16.14 6.42 4.37
CA LEU A 65 -15.97 5.39 3.34
C LEU A 65 -16.31 5.91 1.94
N LYS A 66 -17.38 6.71 1.81
CA LYS A 66 -17.76 7.35 0.54
C LYS A 66 -16.69 8.33 0.06
N ARG A 67 -16.02 9.02 0.98
CA ARG A 67 -14.88 9.90 0.70
C ARG A 67 -13.61 9.12 0.33
N LEU A 68 -13.36 7.98 1.00
CA LEU A 68 -12.24 7.09 0.69
C LEU A 68 -12.40 6.48 -0.71
N LEU A 69 -13.58 5.91 -1.02
CA LEU A 69 -13.87 5.36 -2.36
C LEU A 69 -13.85 6.43 -3.46
N LYS A 70 -14.25 7.68 -3.17
CA LYS A 70 -14.18 8.78 -4.14
C LYS A 70 -12.75 9.29 -4.38
N ARG A 71 -11.87 9.19 -3.38
CA ARG A 71 -10.44 9.58 -3.52
C ARG A 71 -9.56 8.45 -4.05
N VAL A 72 -9.89 7.20 -3.78
CA VAL A 72 -9.20 6.04 -4.35
C VAL A 72 -9.77 5.81 -5.75
N THR A 73 -9.47 6.73 -6.68
CA THR A 73 -9.61 6.40 -8.09
C THR A 73 -8.48 5.45 -8.45
N PHE A 74 -8.83 4.35 -9.12
CA PHE A 74 -7.89 3.32 -9.55
C PHE A 74 -6.66 3.93 -10.25
N GLU A 75 -6.88 4.93 -11.09
CA GLU A 75 -5.85 5.66 -11.81
C GLU A 75 -4.84 6.33 -10.86
N SER A 76 -5.30 7.00 -9.81
CA SER A 76 -4.40 7.70 -8.87
C SER A 76 -3.60 6.72 -8.02
N GLY A 77 -4.24 5.64 -7.56
CA GLY A 77 -3.59 4.61 -6.74
C GLY A 77 -2.56 3.79 -7.53
N LEU A 78 -2.88 3.47 -8.78
CA LEU A 78 -1.99 2.77 -9.70
C LEU A 78 -0.81 3.65 -10.13
N LEU A 79 -1.05 4.92 -10.44
CA LEU A 79 0.01 5.88 -10.78
C LEU A 79 0.96 6.09 -9.60
N LEU A 80 0.43 6.35 -8.40
CA LEU A 80 1.24 6.56 -7.21
C LEU A 80 2.05 5.29 -6.87
N GLY A 81 1.39 4.14 -6.78
CA GLY A 81 2.04 2.86 -6.50
C GLY A 81 3.06 2.47 -7.57
N GLY A 82 2.76 2.74 -8.84
CA GLY A 82 3.65 2.51 -9.98
C GLY A 82 4.91 3.36 -9.93
N VAL A 83 4.79 4.65 -9.63
CA VAL A 83 5.96 5.54 -9.46
C VAL A 83 6.83 5.06 -8.30
N LEU A 84 6.23 4.73 -7.15
CA LEU A 84 6.99 4.18 -6.01
C LEU A 84 7.68 2.86 -6.35
N PHE A 85 6.98 1.96 -7.06
CA PHE A 85 7.52 0.68 -7.49
C PHE A 85 8.71 0.87 -8.44
N LEU A 86 8.56 1.72 -9.46
CA LEU A 86 9.63 2.00 -10.42
C LEU A 86 10.85 2.63 -9.75
N LEU A 87 10.65 3.55 -8.81
CA LEU A 87 11.74 4.12 -8.01
C LEU A 87 12.44 3.03 -7.19
N GLY A 88 11.69 2.16 -6.52
CA GLY A 88 12.22 1.02 -5.78
C GLY A 88 13.05 0.08 -6.66
N VAL A 89 12.52 -0.29 -7.82
CA VAL A 89 13.20 -1.15 -8.79
C VAL A 89 14.46 -0.49 -9.34
N ALA A 90 14.40 0.78 -9.73
CA ALA A 90 15.55 1.52 -10.23
C ALA A 90 16.67 1.59 -9.19
N GLY A 91 16.32 1.85 -7.93
CA GLY A 91 17.26 1.86 -6.82
C GLY A 91 17.90 0.49 -6.57
N CYS A 92 17.09 -0.57 -6.48
CA CYS A 92 17.61 -1.93 -6.33
C CYS A 92 18.52 -2.33 -7.49
N ALA A 93 18.10 -2.07 -8.73
CA ALA A 93 18.87 -2.39 -9.93
C ALA A 93 20.20 -1.62 -9.98
N TYR A 94 20.20 -0.34 -9.59
CA TYR A 94 21.42 0.47 -9.49
C TYR A 94 22.43 -0.13 -8.51
N ILE A 95 21.96 -0.59 -7.34
CA ILE A 95 22.84 -1.21 -6.34
C ILE A 95 23.34 -2.57 -6.80
N THR A 96 22.47 -3.39 -7.39
CA THR A 96 22.89 -4.68 -7.96
C THR A 96 23.91 -4.48 -9.07
N TRP A 97 23.74 -3.46 -9.93
CA TRP A 97 24.69 -3.12 -10.98
C TRP A 97 26.03 -2.68 -10.39
N GLN A 98 26.01 -1.79 -9.39
CA GLN A 98 27.23 -1.32 -8.73
C GLN A 98 27.98 -2.48 -8.06
N TRP A 99 27.25 -3.39 -7.43
CA TRP A 99 27.81 -4.60 -6.83
C TRP A 99 28.42 -5.55 -7.87
N ALA A 100 27.71 -5.80 -8.97
CA ALA A 100 28.21 -6.62 -10.07
C ALA A 100 29.48 -6.00 -10.71
N ALA A 101 29.49 -4.68 -10.92
CA ALA A 101 30.63 -3.93 -11.45
C ALA A 101 31.84 -3.94 -10.50
N SER A 102 31.62 -4.04 -9.19
CA SER A 102 32.69 -4.18 -8.19
C SER A 102 33.29 -5.60 -8.08
N GLY A 103 32.93 -6.51 -9.00
CA GLY A 103 33.55 -7.84 -9.08
C GLY A 103 32.98 -8.86 -8.11
N PHE A 104 31.69 -8.72 -7.72
CA PHE A 104 31.00 -9.64 -6.79
C PHE A 104 31.66 -9.73 -5.40
N GLY A 105 32.32 -8.67 -4.96
CA GLY A 105 32.87 -8.56 -3.61
C GLY A 105 31.81 -8.52 -2.51
N PRO A 106 32.20 -8.41 -1.22
CA PRO A 106 31.25 -8.28 -0.12
C PRO A 106 30.32 -7.07 -0.31
N LEU A 107 29.01 -7.31 -0.22
CA LEU A 107 27.98 -6.28 -0.39
C LEU A 107 27.96 -5.37 0.84
N HIS A 108 28.70 -4.26 0.79
CA HIS A 108 28.75 -3.28 1.88
C HIS A 108 27.52 -2.36 1.95
N GLN A 109 26.72 -2.28 0.88
CA GLN A 109 25.57 -1.37 0.73
C GLN A 109 24.24 -1.98 1.19
N VAL A 110 24.26 -2.81 2.25
CA VAL A 110 23.05 -3.52 2.75
C VAL A 110 21.97 -2.53 3.20
N ARG A 111 22.39 -1.36 3.68
CA ARG A 111 21.50 -0.31 4.21
C ARG A 111 20.63 0.28 3.10
N GLU A 112 21.25 0.58 1.97
CA GLU A 112 20.59 1.11 0.79
C GLU A 112 19.71 0.05 0.12
N VAL A 113 20.16 -1.22 0.08
CA VAL A 113 19.31 -2.33 -0.42
C VAL A 113 18.02 -2.44 0.40
N LEU A 114 18.11 -2.38 1.74
CA LEU A 114 16.94 -2.43 2.61
C LEU A 114 16.00 -1.24 2.36
N PHE A 115 16.55 -0.04 2.17
CA PHE A 115 15.74 1.14 1.90
C PHE A 115 14.99 1.02 0.57
N TRP A 116 15.69 0.71 -0.53
CA TRP A 116 15.06 0.59 -1.84
C TRP A 116 14.08 -0.58 -1.91
N SER A 117 14.40 -1.71 -1.26
CA SER A 117 13.49 -2.85 -1.15
C SER A 117 12.21 -2.50 -0.40
N MET A 118 12.29 -1.68 0.65
CA MET A 118 11.12 -1.21 1.38
C MET A 118 10.20 -0.35 0.49
N TRP A 119 10.77 0.56 -0.30
CA TRP A 119 10.00 1.37 -1.26
C TRP A 119 9.34 0.53 -2.34
N LEU A 120 10.07 -0.46 -2.88
CA LEU A 120 9.53 -1.42 -3.83
C LEU A 120 8.32 -2.15 -3.22
N PHE A 121 8.46 -2.67 -1.99
CA PHE A 121 7.39 -3.40 -1.31
C PHE A 121 6.16 -2.53 -1.06
N LEU A 122 6.35 -1.28 -0.62
CA LEU A 122 5.25 -0.32 -0.45
C LEU A 122 4.55 0.00 -1.79
N GLY A 123 5.32 0.16 -2.87
CA GLY A 123 4.77 0.39 -4.21
C GLY A 123 3.87 -0.76 -4.67
N VAL A 124 4.38 -2.00 -4.59
CA VAL A 124 3.60 -3.22 -4.91
C VAL A 124 2.34 -3.29 -4.05
N GLN A 125 2.47 -3.08 -2.75
CA GLN A 125 1.35 -3.14 -1.83
C GLN A 125 0.26 -2.13 -2.17
N ILE A 126 0.62 -0.89 -2.50
CA ILE A 126 -0.33 0.15 -2.91
C ILE A 126 -1.03 -0.21 -4.22
N ILE A 127 -0.31 -0.78 -5.19
CA ILE A 127 -0.87 -1.25 -6.47
C ILE A 127 -1.94 -2.33 -6.21
N PHE A 128 -1.57 -3.38 -5.46
CA PHE A 128 -2.50 -4.46 -5.13
C PHE A 128 -3.70 -3.98 -4.32
N SER A 129 -3.48 -3.08 -3.35
CA SER A 129 -4.59 -2.49 -2.59
C SER A 129 -5.54 -1.68 -3.46
N SER A 130 -5.02 -0.88 -4.38
CA SER A 130 -5.84 -0.06 -5.28
C SER A 130 -6.62 -0.93 -6.27
N PHE A 131 -5.98 -1.98 -6.80
CA PHE A 131 -6.61 -2.95 -7.69
C PHE A 131 -7.78 -3.68 -6.99
N PHE A 132 -7.54 -4.21 -5.78
CA PHE A 132 -8.55 -4.94 -5.03
C PHE A 132 -9.75 -4.05 -4.64
N LEU A 133 -9.48 -2.80 -4.23
CA LEU A 133 -10.53 -1.82 -3.94
C LEU A 133 -11.36 -1.47 -5.19
N SER A 134 -10.72 -1.34 -6.36
CA SER A 134 -11.40 -1.08 -7.62
C SER A 134 -12.31 -2.23 -8.04
N MET A 135 -11.84 -3.47 -7.92
CA MET A 135 -12.65 -4.66 -8.20
C MET A 135 -13.90 -4.73 -7.32
N LEU A 136 -13.77 -4.42 -6.03
CA LEU A 136 -14.92 -4.33 -5.11
C LEU A 136 -15.87 -3.16 -5.41
N GLY A 137 -15.35 -2.07 -6.01
CA GLY A 137 -16.15 -0.93 -6.45
C GLY A 137 -17.00 -1.20 -7.68
N ILE A 138 -16.43 -1.86 -8.70
CA ILE A 138 -17.09 -2.15 -10.00
C ILE A 138 -18.31 -3.06 -9.84
N SER A 139 -18.25 -4.06 -8.95
CA SER A 139 -19.37 -4.97 -8.65
C SER A 139 -20.66 -4.26 -8.20
N ARG A 140 -20.57 -2.99 -7.79
CA ARG A 140 -21.72 -2.21 -7.29
C ARG A 140 -22.44 -1.39 -8.34
N GLY A 141 -21.80 -1.07 -9.48
CA GLY A 141 -22.43 -0.32 -10.57
C GLY A 141 -23.51 -1.13 -11.30
N THR A 142 -23.40 -2.46 -11.23
CA THR A 142 -24.22 -3.40 -12.01
C THR A 142 -25.17 -4.26 -11.19
N TYR A 143 -25.16 -4.16 -9.84
CA TYR A 143 -26.06 -4.93 -8.95
C TYR A 143 -27.16 -4.10 -8.27
N ILE A 144 -27.28 -2.81 -8.62
CA ILE A 144 -28.48 -1.99 -8.33
C ILE A 144 -29.16 -1.68 -9.67
N GLY A 145 -29.46 -2.74 -10.43
CA GLY A 145 -30.41 -2.70 -11.53
C GLY A 145 -31.75 -3.22 -11.03
N ASP A 146 -32.73 -2.32 -10.99
CA ASP A 146 -34.16 -2.59 -11.16
C ASP A 146 -34.84 -3.64 -10.27
N TYR A 147 -34.91 -3.38 -8.96
CA TYR A 147 -36.04 -3.84 -8.15
C TYR A 147 -37.02 -2.72 -7.81
N ASP A 148 -36.71 -1.47 -8.17
CA ASP A 148 -37.67 -0.36 -8.14
C ASP A 148 -38.60 -0.42 -9.37
N LEU A 149 -39.09 -1.63 -9.71
CA LEU A 149 -40.29 -1.76 -10.52
C LEU A 149 -41.41 -1.12 -9.72
N ALA A 150 -41.79 0.08 -10.13
CA ALA A 150 -42.93 0.79 -9.60
C ALA A 150 -44.15 -0.15 -9.60
N PRO A 151 -45.03 -0.11 -8.58
CA PRO A 151 -46.20 -0.99 -8.48
C PRO A 151 -47.15 -0.96 -9.69
N ARG A 152 -46.94 0.00 -10.59
CA ARG A 152 -47.76 0.25 -11.78
C ARG A 152 -47.58 -0.81 -12.86
N ASP A 153 -46.44 -1.49 -12.93
CA ASP A 153 -46.14 -2.48 -13.98
C ASP A 153 -46.61 -3.90 -13.64
N ARG A 154 -46.90 -4.19 -12.36
CA ARG A 154 -47.52 -5.47 -11.96
C ARG A 154 -48.92 -5.69 -12.57
N LYS A 155 -49.63 -4.62 -12.92
CA LYS A 155 -50.99 -4.71 -13.48
C LYS A 155 -51.03 -4.94 -14.99
N ALA A 156 -49.90 -4.82 -15.68
CA ALA A 156 -49.83 -5.03 -17.12
C ALA A 156 -49.53 -6.49 -17.50
N ALA A 157 -48.97 -7.29 -16.58
CA ALA A 157 -48.62 -8.70 -16.82
C ALA A 157 -49.73 -9.70 -16.44
N ASP A 158 -50.84 -9.22 -15.87
CA ASP A 158 -51.99 -10.03 -15.44
C ASP A 158 -53.23 -9.81 -16.34
N LYS A 159 -53.01 -9.33 -17.56
CA LYS A 159 -54.05 -9.12 -18.58
C LYS A 159 -53.62 -9.74 -19.91
#